data_AF-A0A2Z6AZ09-F1
#
_entry.id   AF-A0A2Z6AZ09-F1
#
_cell.length_a   1.000
_cell.length_b   1.000
_cell.length_c   1.000
_cell.angle_alpha   90.00
_cell.angle_beta   90.00
_cell.angle_gamma   90.00
#
_symmetry.space_group_name_H-M   'P 1'
#
loop_
_entity.id
_entity.type
_entity.pdbx_description
1 polymer ?
#
loop_
_entity_poly.entity_id
_entity_poly.type
_entity_poly.pdbx_seq_one_letter_code
_entity_poly.pdbx_strand_id
1 'polypeptide(L)'
;MKNSYSIGLAERLQSVISSEKIQKKKLAELGEITTQTMSDYLSGKTLPSAKALTNWIKNFELNANWVLTGEGSMFRDERGQSKDEDIETKTELGKELADIKTTLQTVGASEEEIKQALLDYVSGGRSPLKIATGTDDDSR
;
A
#
# COMPACT_ATOMS: atom_id res chain seq x y z
N MET A 1 -29.00 22.40 -11.52
CA MET A 1 -28.46 22.19 -10.16
C MET A 1 -27.10 21.53 -10.30
N LYS A 2 -26.03 22.13 -9.76
CA LYS A 2 -24.71 21.47 -9.74
C LYS A 2 -24.76 20.38 -8.67
N ASN A 3 -24.34 19.17 -9.00
CA ASN A 3 -24.29 18.07 -8.04
C ASN A 3 -23.14 18.34 -7.05
N SER A 4 -23.38 18.35 -5.74
CA SER A 4 -22.32 18.66 -4.75
C SER A 4 -21.12 17.72 -4.88
N TYR A 5 -21.36 16.48 -5.33
CA TYR A 5 -20.32 15.50 -5.63
C TYR A 5 -19.40 15.91 -6.80
N SER A 6 -19.93 16.52 -7.86
CA SER A 6 -19.11 16.93 -9.01
C SER A 6 -18.21 18.12 -8.69
N ILE A 7 -18.64 18.98 -7.75
CA ILE A 7 -17.84 20.10 -7.25
C ILE A 7 -16.65 19.59 -6.44
N GLY A 8 -16.85 18.66 -5.50
CA GLY A 8 -15.77 18.13 -4.69
C GLY A 8 -14.70 17.40 -5.51
N LEU A 9 -15.10 16.63 -6.53
CA LEU A 9 -14.14 15.98 -7.43
C LEU A 9 -13.35 16.99 -8.26
N ALA A 10 -13.99 18.06 -8.72
CA ALA A 10 -13.33 19.12 -9.47
C ALA A 10 -12.25 19.85 -8.64
N GLU A 11 -12.55 20.16 -7.37
CA GLU A 11 -11.58 20.78 -6.44
C GLU A 11 -10.37 19.88 -6.18
N ARG A 12 -10.57 18.57 -6.08
CA ARG A 12 -9.48 17.60 -5.93
C ARG A 12 -8.60 17.53 -7.17
N LEU A 13 -9.18 17.55 -8.37
CA LEU A 13 -8.40 17.62 -9.61
C LEU A 13 -7.61 18.94 -9.71
N GLN A 14 -8.18 20.06 -9.26
CA GLN A 14 -7.43 21.32 -9.17
C GLN A 14 -6.26 21.22 -8.16
N SER A 15 -6.49 20.55 -7.03
CA SER A 15 -5.45 20.33 -6.03
C SER A 15 -4.26 19.53 -6.59
N VAL A 16 -4.52 18.51 -7.42
CA VAL A 16 -3.48 17.75 -8.12
C VAL A 16 -2.66 18.64 -9.07
N ILE A 17 -3.31 19.54 -9.80
CA ILE A 17 -2.61 20.49 -10.70
C ILE A 17 -1.66 21.39 -9.88
N SER A 18 -2.13 21.87 -8.73
CA SER A 18 -1.35 22.73 -7.84
C SER A 18 -0.20 21.99 -7.15
N SER A 19 -0.40 20.76 -6.67
CA SER A 19 0.64 19.97 -5.99
C SER A 19 1.76 19.57 -6.95
N GLU A 20 1.40 19.10 -8.13
CA GLU A 20 2.33 18.67 -9.18
C GLU A 20 2.97 19.84 -9.94
N LYS A 21 2.48 21.07 -9.71
CA LYS A 21 2.91 22.30 -10.40
C LYS A 21 2.85 22.19 -11.92
N ILE A 22 1.87 21.44 -12.43
CA ILE A 22 1.66 21.23 -13.86
C ILE A 22 0.61 22.19 -14.41
N GLN A 23 0.53 22.28 -15.74
CA GLN A 23 -0.57 22.97 -16.40
C GLN A 23 -1.76 22.03 -16.62
N LYS A 24 -2.97 22.58 -16.67
CA LYS A 24 -4.21 21.85 -17.03
C LYS A 24 -4.08 21.01 -18.32
N LYS A 25 -3.27 21.48 -19.28
CA LYS A 25 -3.00 20.80 -20.54
C LYS A 25 -2.32 19.45 -20.31
N LYS A 26 -1.33 19.40 -19.41
CA LYS A 26 -0.61 18.18 -19.08
C LYS A 26 -1.53 17.14 -18.43
N LEU A 27 -2.41 17.58 -17.54
CA LEU A 27 -3.40 16.70 -16.93
C LEU A 27 -4.39 16.15 -17.99
N ALA A 28 -4.78 16.96 -18.98
CA ALA A 28 -5.65 16.52 -20.08
C ALA A 28 -4.96 15.47 -20.98
N GLU A 29 -3.69 15.71 -21.32
CA GLU A 29 -2.86 14.77 -22.10
C GLU A 29 -2.75 13.41 -21.42
N LEU A 30 -2.44 13.37 -20.11
CA LEU A 30 -2.33 12.13 -19.36
C LEU A 30 -3.69 11.43 -19.18
N GLY A 31 -4.77 12.21 -19.11
CA GLY A 31 -6.13 11.67 -19.08
C GLY A 31 -6.62 11.15 -20.43
N GLU A 32 -5.84 11.32 -21.52
CA GLU A 32 -6.24 11.05 -22.90
C GLU A 32 -7.55 11.75 -23.30
N ILE A 33 -7.70 13.02 -22.88
CA ILE A 33 -8.88 13.84 -23.17
C ILE A 33 -8.49 15.19 -23.77
N THR A 34 -9.48 15.89 -24.32
CA THR A 34 -9.28 17.26 -24.81
C THR A 34 -9.13 18.24 -23.64
N THR A 35 -8.48 19.38 -23.90
CA THR A 35 -8.38 20.49 -22.93
C THR A 35 -9.74 21.10 -22.59
N GLN A 36 -10.71 21.05 -23.51
CA GLN A 36 -12.08 21.46 -23.27
C GLN A 36 -12.77 20.51 -22.28
N THR A 37 -12.66 19.20 -22.51
CA THR A 37 -13.20 18.18 -21.61
C THR A 37 -12.60 18.33 -20.20
N MET A 38 -11.28 18.57 -20.11
CA MET A 38 -10.64 18.86 -18.83
C MET A 38 -11.22 20.12 -18.16
N SER A 39 -11.50 21.18 -18.92
CA SER A 39 -12.10 22.40 -18.37
C SER A 39 -13.53 22.16 -17.84
N ASP A 40 -14.31 21.32 -18.55
CA ASP A 40 -15.64 20.90 -18.10
C ASP A 40 -15.58 20.06 -16.81
N TYR A 41 -14.55 19.21 -16.65
CA TYR A 41 -14.31 18.47 -15.40
C TYR A 41 -13.91 19.39 -14.24
N LEU A 42 -12.95 20.30 -14.45
CA LEU A 42 -12.48 21.23 -13.41
C LEU A 42 -13.54 22.25 -12.98
N SER A 43 -14.59 22.45 -13.78
CA SER A 43 -15.75 23.28 -13.42
C SER A 43 -16.89 22.51 -12.76
N GLY A 44 -16.76 21.18 -12.65
CA GLY A 44 -17.79 20.28 -12.12
C GLY A 44 -19.02 20.16 -13.03
N LYS A 45 -18.92 20.58 -14.30
CA LYS A 45 -20.00 20.52 -15.30
C LYS A 45 -20.27 19.08 -15.74
N THR A 46 -19.21 18.30 -15.89
CA THR A 46 -19.26 16.87 -16.23
C THR A 46 -18.34 16.08 -15.32
N LEU A 47 -18.66 14.79 -15.11
CA LEU A 47 -17.81 13.89 -14.34
C LEU A 47 -16.72 13.28 -15.25
N PRO A 48 -15.49 13.11 -14.74
CA PRO A 48 -14.47 12.32 -15.38
C PRO A 48 -14.91 10.90 -15.71
N SER A 49 -14.49 10.39 -16.86
CA SER A 49 -14.66 8.98 -17.19
C SER A 49 -13.75 8.10 -16.32
N ALA A 50 -14.14 6.84 -16.11
CA ALA A 50 -13.33 5.87 -15.39
C ALA A 50 -11.93 5.69 -16.01
N LYS A 51 -11.82 5.79 -17.34
CA LYS A 51 -10.54 5.73 -18.05
C LYS A 51 -9.63 6.91 -17.67
N ALA A 52 -10.15 8.15 -17.71
CA ALA A 52 -9.38 9.33 -17.35
C ALA A 52 -8.92 9.28 -15.88
N LEU A 53 -9.80 8.89 -14.97
CA LEU A 53 -9.47 8.70 -13.55
C LEU A 53 -8.37 7.66 -13.35
N THR A 54 -8.51 6.49 -13.99
CA THR A 54 -7.51 5.41 -13.91
C THR A 54 -6.16 5.88 -14.42
N ASN A 55 -6.13 6.63 -15.52
CA ASN A 55 -4.89 7.17 -16.05
C ASN A 55 -4.23 8.14 -15.07
N TRP A 56 -4.97 9.08 -14.46
CA TRP A 56 -4.37 9.99 -13.49
C TRP A 56 -3.89 9.28 -12.22
N ILE A 57 -4.69 8.34 -11.69
CA ILE A 57 -4.33 7.53 -10.53
C ILE A 57 -3.00 6.81 -10.76
N LYS A 58 -2.80 6.22 -11.94
CA LYS A 58 -1.57 5.50 -12.28
C LYS A 58 -0.38 6.43 -12.54
N ASN A 59 -0.58 7.52 -13.27
CA ASN A 59 0.53 8.38 -13.71
C ASN A 59 1.04 9.32 -12.61
N PHE A 60 0.21 9.68 -11.64
CA PHE A 60 0.57 10.57 -10.53
C PHE A 60 0.59 9.85 -9.18
N GLU A 61 0.48 8.52 -9.19
CA GLU A 61 0.40 7.69 -7.98
C GLU A 61 -0.64 8.21 -6.96
N LEU A 62 -1.79 8.67 -7.45
CA LEU A 62 -2.84 9.22 -6.60
C LEU A 62 -3.55 8.10 -5.83
N ASN A 63 -4.00 8.42 -4.64
CA ASN A 63 -4.88 7.55 -3.87
C ASN A 63 -6.30 7.59 -4.46
N ALA A 64 -6.79 6.45 -4.95
CA ALA A 64 -8.12 6.34 -5.54
C ALA A 64 -9.24 6.71 -4.56
N ASN A 65 -9.11 6.35 -3.28
CA ASN A 65 -10.07 6.73 -2.24
C ASN A 65 -10.13 8.26 -2.13
N TRP A 66 -8.98 8.90 -1.98
CA TRP A 66 -8.91 10.36 -1.91
C TRP A 66 -9.50 11.03 -3.15
N VAL A 67 -9.21 10.54 -4.36
CA VAL A 67 -9.77 11.11 -5.59
C VAL A 67 -11.31 11.04 -5.60
N LEU A 68 -11.91 9.94 -5.14
CA LEU A 68 -13.35 9.72 -5.21
C LEU A 68 -14.12 10.33 -4.03
N THR A 69 -13.61 10.18 -2.81
CA THR A 69 -14.29 10.55 -1.57
C THR A 69 -13.73 11.81 -0.93
N GLY A 70 -12.46 12.14 -1.20
CA GLY A 70 -11.72 13.19 -0.50
C GLY A 70 -11.10 12.76 0.81
N GLU A 71 -11.17 11.46 1.15
CA GLU A 71 -10.65 10.92 2.41
C GLU A 71 -9.26 10.31 2.24
N GLY A 72 -8.39 10.57 3.23
CA GLY A 72 -7.01 10.08 3.26
C GLY A 72 -6.00 11.03 2.59
N SER A 73 -4.80 10.52 2.32
CA SER A 73 -3.74 11.26 1.64
C SER A 73 -3.98 11.34 0.13
N MET A 74 -3.60 12.47 -0.49
CA MET A 74 -3.73 12.71 -1.94
C MET A 74 -2.92 11.71 -2.76
N PHE A 75 -1.67 11.52 -2.37
CA PHE A 75 -0.76 10.56 -2.98
C PHE A 75 -0.81 9.25 -2.21
N ARG A 76 -0.51 8.15 -2.90
CA ARG A 76 -0.19 6.90 -2.24
C ARG A 76 1.14 7.12 -1.51
N ASP A 77 1.17 6.80 -0.21
CA ASP A 77 2.44 6.77 0.51
C ASP A 77 3.40 5.84 -0.26
N GLU A 78 4.62 6.32 -0.50
CA GLU A 78 5.73 5.61 -1.17
C GLU A 78 6.08 4.28 -0.47
N ARG A 79 5.56 4.08 0.75
CA ARG A 79 5.56 2.83 1.51
C ARG A 79 4.59 1.76 0.97
N GLY A 80 3.96 2.01 -0.18
CA GLY A 80 3.01 1.14 -0.87
C GLY A 80 3.57 0.45 -2.12
N GLN A 81 4.86 0.59 -2.42
CA GLN A 81 5.57 -0.38 -3.26
C GLN A 81 6.08 -1.49 -2.34
N SER A 82 5.44 -2.66 -2.41
CA SER A 82 5.51 -3.79 -1.46
C SER A 82 4.54 -3.66 -0.28
N LYS A 83 3.32 -4.15 -0.48
CA LYS A 83 2.82 -5.32 0.26
C LYS A 83 1.51 -5.75 -0.36
N ASP A 84 1.48 -7.04 -0.67
CA ASP A 84 0.28 -7.82 -0.87
C ASP A 84 -0.83 -7.30 0.05
N GLU A 85 -1.99 -7.08 -0.54
CA GLU A 85 -3.24 -6.84 0.17
C GLU A 85 -3.32 -7.84 1.33
N ASP A 86 -3.37 -7.30 2.55
CA ASP A 86 -3.88 -7.92 3.76
C ASP A 86 -3.99 -9.46 3.70
N ILE A 87 -2.86 -10.17 3.82
CA ILE A 87 -2.90 -11.41 4.59
C ILE A 87 -3.08 -10.97 6.03
N GLU A 88 -4.32 -10.63 6.34
CA GLU A 88 -4.81 -10.57 7.69
C GLU A 88 -4.25 -11.82 8.38
N THR A 89 -3.59 -11.62 9.52
CA THR A 89 -3.05 -12.64 10.42
C THR A 89 -4.16 -13.49 11.06
N LYS A 90 -5.17 -13.84 10.27
CA LYS A 90 -6.24 -14.81 10.50
C LYS A 90 -5.86 -16.20 10.02
N THR A 91 -4.73 -16.38 9.33
CA THR A 91 -4.23 -17.71 8.96
C THR A 91 -3.46 -18.33 10.13
N GLU A 92 -3.60 -19.63 10.35
CA GLU A 92 -2.86 -20.39 11.38
C GLU A 92 -1.34 -20.20 11.21
N LEU A 93 -0.88 -20.18 9.96
CA LEU A 93 0.53 -19.96 9.61
C LEU A 93 1.06 -18.60 10.10
N GLY A 94 0.27 -17.53 10.02
CA GLY A 94 0.68 -16.20 10.49
C GLY A 94 0.88 -16.13 12.01
N LYS A 95 0.08 -16.89 12.76
CA LYS A 95 0.22 -17.02 14.22
C LYS A 95 1.46 -17.82 14.58
N GLU A 96 1.68 -18.95 13.90
CA GLU A 96 2.86 -19.79 14.12
C GLU A 96 4.17 -19.02 13.90
N LEU A 97 4.26 -18.23 12.82
CA LEU A 97 5.47 -17.43 12.54
C LEU A 97 5.70 -16.36 13.62
N ALA A 98 4.64 -15.78 14.18
CA ALA A 98 4.74 -14.80 15.26
C ALA A 98 5.21 -15.43 16.58
N ASP A 99 4.73 -16.62 16.90
CA ASP A 99 5.13 -17.38 18.08
C ASP A 99 6.60 -17.83 17.99
N ILE A 100 7.02 -18.31 16.82
CA ILE A 100 8.41 -18.68 16.54
C ILE A 100 9.32 -17.46 16.71
N LYS A 101 8.97 -16.32 16.11
CA LYS A 101 9.74 -15.08 16.23
C LYS A 101 9.90 -14.66 17.70
N THR A 102 8.80 -14.67 18.46
CA THR A 102 8.80 -14.25 19.87
C THR A 102 9.66 -15.19 20.73
N THR A 103 9.57 -16.49 20.49
CA THR A 103 10.38 -17.50 21.19
C THR A 103 11.86 -17.31 20.91
N LEU A 104 12.25 -17.11 19.65
CA LEU A 104 13.63 -16.90 19.24
C LEU A 104 14.22 -15.60 19.82
N GLN A 105 13.43 -14.53 19.86
CA GLN A 105 13.84 -13.28 20.50
C GLN A 105 14.05 -13.45 22.01
N THR A 106 13.19 -14.23 22.67
CA THR A 106 13.28 -14.48 24.12
C THR A 106 14.56 -15.24 24.50
N VAL A 107 15.01 -16.16 23.64
CA VAL A 107 16.27 -16.90 23.85
C VAL A 107 17.51 -16.13 23.38
N GLY A 108 17.34 -14.86 22.97
CA GLY A 108 18.46 -13.99 22.58
C GLY A 108 19.00 -14.22 21.18
N ALA A 109 18.24 -14.88 20.29
CA ALA A 109 18.64 -15.04 18.90
C ALA A 109 18.76 -13.67 18.21
N SER A 110 19.80 -13.53 17.39
CA SER A 110 20.01 -12.35 16.56
C SER A 110 18.96 -12.26 15.45
N GLU A 111 18.80 -11.06 14.90
CA GLU A 111 17.83 -10.79 13.85
C GLU A 111 18.05 -11.67 12.60
N GLU A 112 19.31 -11.96 12.27
CA GLU A 112 19.68 -12.81 11.13
C GLU A 112 19.34 -14.28 11.37
N GLU A 113 19.54 -14.79 12.59
CA GLU A 113 19.14 -16.15 12.97
C GLU A 113 17.61 -16.32 12.92
N ILE A 114 16.87 -15.30 13.34
CA ILE A 114 15.40 -15.29 13.26
C ILE A 114 14.94 -15.30 11.80
N LYS A 115 15.54 -14.47 10.93
CA LYS A 115 15.19 -14.44 9.50
C LYS A 115 15.45 -15.79 8.83
N GLN A 116 16.60 -16.39 9.10
CA GLN A 116 16.96 -17.68 8.51
C GLN A 116 16.01 -18.79 8.99
N ALA A 117 15.68 -18.83 10.29
CA ALA A 117 14.76 -19.82 10.83
C ALA A 117 13.34 -19.72 10.25
N LEU A 118 12.83 -18.49 10.07
CA LEU A 118 11.52 -18.27 9.45
C LEU A 118 11.54 -18.65 7.96
N LEU A 119 12.63 -18.38 7.25
CA LEU A 119 12.80 -18.75 5.85
C LEU A 119 12.83 -20.27 5.66
N ASP A 120 13.55 -20.99 6.51
CA ASP A 120 13.62 -22.45 6.49
C ASP A 120 12.25 -23.09 6.74
N TYR A 121 11.49 -22.54 7.70
CA TYR A 121 10.14 -22.99 8.04
C TYR A 121 9.17 -22.87 6.87
N VAL A 122 9.18 -21.72 6.18
CA VAL A 122 8.30 -21.46 5.04
C VAL A 122 8.73 -22.27 3.80
N SER A 123 10.02 -22.55 3.65
CA SER A 123 10.57 -23.27 2.49
C SER A 123 10.42 -24.79 2.58
N GLY A 124 9.66 -25.31 3.56
CA GLY A 124 9.41 -26.75 3.74
C GLY A 124 10.52 -27.49 4.50
N GLY A 125 11.41 -26.76 5.16
CA GLY A 125 12.58 -27.30 5.86
C GLY A 125 12.41 -27.29 7.38
N ARG A 126 11.80 -28.36 7.91
CA ARG A 126 11.87 -28.81 9.32
C ARG A 126 10.99 -28.05 10.35
N SER A 127 10.27 -28.85 11.12
CA SER A 127 9.58 -28.46 12.36
C SER A 127 10.54 -27.83 13.37
N PRO A 128 10.11 -26.81 14.13
CA PRO A 128 10.96 -26.17 15.10
C PRO A 128 11.08 -27.04 16.35
N LEU A 129 12.32 -27.10 16.88
CA LEU A 129 12.69 -27.48 18.23
C LEU A 129 12.80 -29.00 18.54
N LYS A 130 13.97 -29.58 18.24
CA LYS A 130 14.66 -30.33 19.30
C LYS A 130 15.37 -29.31 20.18
N ILE A 131 14.68 -28.87 21.23
CA ILE A 131 15.34 -28.20 22.34
C ILE A 131 16.29 -29.26 22.92
N ALA A 132 17.59 -29.14 22.65
CA ALA A 132 18.57 -29.82 23.46
C ALA A 132 18.54 -29.15 24.83
N THR A 133 17.63 -29.61 25.69
CA THR A 133 17.72 -29.34 27.12
C THR A 133 19.05 -29.91 27.57
N GLY A 134 19.94 -29.04 28.05
CA GLY A 134 21.25 -29.41 28.50
C GLY A 134 21.22 -30.49 29.58
N THR A 135 22.26 -31.30 29.58
CA THR A 135 22.83 -31.81 30.82
C THR A 135 24.33 -31.64 30.65
N ASP A 136 24.85 -30.58 31.27
CA ASP A 136 26.18 -30.62 31.84
C ASP A 136 26.26 -31.87 32.72
N ASP A 137 27.25 -32.72 32.50
CA ASP A 137 27.77 -33.60 33.55
C ASP A 137 29.30 -33.62 33.41
N ASP A 138 29.89 -32.62 34.04
CA ASP A 138 31.26 -32.64 34.52
C ASP A 138 31.35 -33.70 35.62
N SER A 139 32.07 -34.80 35.40
CA SER A 139 32.67 -35.60 36.48
C SER A 139 33.69 -36.63 35.99
N ARG A 140 34.96 -36.28 36.23
CA ARG A 140 36.13 -37.12 36.58
C ARG A 140 36.88 -37.89 35.49
#